data_AF-A0A966KT12-F1
#
_entry.id   AF-A0A966KT12-F1
#
_cell.length_a   1.000
_cell.length_b   1.000
_cell.length_c   1.000
_cell.angle_alpha   90.00
_cell.angle_beta   90.00
_cell.angle_gamma   90.00
#
_symmetry.space_group_name_H-M   'P 1'
#
loop_
_entity.id
_entity.type
_entity.pdbx_description
1 polymer ?
#
loop_
_entity_poly.entity_id
_entity_poly.type
_entity_poly.pdbx_seq_one_letter_code
_entity_poly.pdbx_strand_id
1 'polypeptide(L)'
;MLLSTILLAAEDMGPNPIAPEGKELFWGAGTFLVFLFVMRVFLVPKVRKGMEARYGMIRDGHESAQATRSAAQSDVAAYEAAIAEVRAEAAGRVEKARQTLDSERQAKVAEANARIAAKRADADKSLETARTAARGEVAAAVGNVTSRAAQLVLGKSPDAAVVKRAVDATMSGGHS
;
A
#
# COMPACT_ATOMS: atom_id res chain seq x y z
N MET A 1 -93.66 15.72 -90.78
CA MET A 1 -92.61 16.68 -91.18
C MET A 1 -92.57 17.81 -90.16
N LEU A 2 -91.65 17.80 -89.18
CA LEU A 2 -91.16 18.97 -88.39
C LEU A 2 -90.63 18.63 -86.98
N LEU A 3 -90.03 17.47 -86.72
CA LEU A 3 -89.32 17.22 -85.45
C LEU A 3 -88.04 16.40 -85.61
N SER A 4 -87.35 16.57 -86.76
CA SER A 4 -86.13 15.81 -87.10
C SER A 4 -84.85 16.66 -87.05
N THR A 5 -84.85 17.81 -86.36
CA THR A 5 -83.79 18.83 -86.54
C THR A 5 -83.20 19.45 -85.27
N ILE A 6 -83.41 18.88 -84.08
CA ILE A 6 -82.74 19.37 -82.86
C ILE A 6 -82.28 18.18 -82.05
N LEU A 7 -81.02 17.79 -82.24
CA LEU A 7 -80.01 17.44 -81.22
C LEU A 7 -78.79 16.73 -81.84
N LEU A 8 -78.55 16.90 -83.14
CA LEU A 8 -77.23 16.69 -83.73
C LEU A 8 -76.42 17.96 -83.53
N ALA A 9 -75.80 18.10 -82.37
CA ALA A 9 -74.72 19.06 -82.12
C ALA A 9 -73.95 18.63 -80.86
N ALA A 10 -73.27 17.48 -80.95
CA ALA A 10 -72.00 17.35 -80.24
C ALA A 10 -71.02 18.29 -80.96
N GLU A 11 -71.15 19.58 -80.70
CA GLU A 11 -70.17 20.57 -81.16
C GLU A 11 -68.87 20.30 -80.43
N ASP A 12 -67.85 20.03 -81.25
CA ASP A 12 -66.44 19.97 -80.91
C ASP A 12 -66.08 21.20 -80.07
N MET A 13 -66.04 21.04 -78.75
CA MET A 13 -65.68 22.10 -77.81
C MET A 13 -64.21 22.44 -78.07
N GLY A 14 -63.98 23.54 -78.81
CA GLY A 14 -62.65 24.05 -79.10
C GLY A 14 -61.78 24.24 -77.85
N PRO A 15 -60.45 24.37 -78.01
CA PRO A 15 -59.48 24.26 -76.93
C PRO A 15 -59.80 25.20 -75.74
N ASN A 16 -59.92 24.62 -74.53
CA ASN A 16 -60.20 25.36 -73.30
C ASN A 16 -58.95 26.18 -72.88
N PRO A 17 -59.00 27.52 -72.83
CA PRO A 17 -57.82 28.40 -72.70
C PRO A 17 -57.11 28.37 -71.33
N ILE A 18 -57.62 27.64 -70.35
CA ILE A 18 -57.04 27.55 -68.99
C ILE A 18 -56.65 26.12 -68.59
N ALA A 19 -57.16 25.11 -69.31
CA ALA A 19 -56.84 23.71 -69.05
C ALA A 19 -55.72 23.27 -70.00
N PRO A 20 -54.63 22.67 -69.49
CA PRO A 20 -53.56 22.20 -70.34
C PRO A 20 -54.09 21.12 -71.29
N GLU A 21 -53.70 21.19 -72.56
CA GLU A 21 -54.10 20.19 -73.53
C GLU A 21 -53.50 18.82 -73.16
N GLY A 22 -54.21 17.71 -73.43
CA GLY A 22 -53.77 16.37 -73.03
C GLY A 22 -52.37 15.98 -73.53
N LYS A 23 -51.95 16.55 -74.67
CA LYS A 23 -50.60 16.40 -75.23
C LYS A 23 -49.51 17.07 -74.37
N GLU A 24 -49.81 18.21 -73.75
CA GLU A 24 -48.90 18.94 -72.87
C GLU A 24 -48.76 18.22 -71.52
N LEU A 25 -49.87 17.71 -70.99
CA LEU A 25 -49.86 16.84 -69.81
C LEU A 25 -49.03 15.58 -70.04
N PHE A 26 -49.15 14.93 -71.20
CA PHE A 26 -48.38 13.72 -71.51
C PHE A 26 -46.87 14.00 -71.60
N TRP A 27 -46.46 15.04 -72.32
CA TRP A 27 -45.04 15.43 -72.43
C TRP A 27 -44.46 15.97 -71.11
N GLY A 28 -45.24 16.74 -70.36
CA GLY A 28 -44.86 17.25 -69.04
C GLY A 28 -44.72 16.12 -68.01
N ALA A 29 -45.69 15.20 -67.95
CA ALA A 29 -45.60 14.04 -67.08
C ALA A 29 -44.44 13.12 -67.46
N GLY A 30 -44.20 12.89 -68.77
CA GLY A 30 -43.09 12.08 -69.24
C GLY A 30 -41.72 12.65 -68.85
N THR A 31 -41.50 13.95 -69.08
CA THR A 31 -40.25 14.63 -68.69
C THR A 31 -40.07 14.65 -67.17
N PHE A 32 -41.15 14.88 -66.40
CA PHE A 32 -41.13 14.79 -64.95
C PHE A 32 -40.78 13.39 -64.43
N LEU A 33 -41.33 12.34 -65.03
CA LEU A 33 -41.01 10.94 -64.68
C LEU A 33 -39.56 10.58 -65.01
N VAL A 34 -39.05 11.00 -66.16
CA VAL A 34 -37.63 10.82 -66.51
C VAL A 34 -36.73 11.53 -65.49
N PHE A 35 -37.06 12.78 -65.13
CA PHE A 35 -36.33 13.51 -64.10
C PHE A 35 -36.37 12.78 -62.73
N LEU A 36 -37.54 12.33 -62.30
CA LEU A 36 -37.70 11.53 -61.07
C LEU A 36 -36.86 10.25 -61.10
N PHE A 37 -36.82 9.55 -62.24
CA PHE A 37 -36.03 8.35 -62.41
C PHE A 37 -34.53 8.65 -62.30
N VAL A 38 -34.04 9.69 -62.97
CA VAL A 38 -32.64 10.13 -62.85
C VAL A 38 -32.30 10.51 -61.40
N MET A 39 -33.17 11.25 -60.72
CA MET A 39 -32.96 11.61 -59.31
C MET A 39 -32.94 10.37 -58.39
N ARG A 40 -33.84 9.41 -58.64
CA ARG A 40 -33.95 8.14 -57.91
C ARG A 40 -32.70 7.26 -58.08
N VAL A 41 -32.08 7.28 -59.26
CA VAL A 41 -30.90 6.47 -59.60
C VAL A 41 -29.59 7.15 -59.22
N PHE A 42 -29.48 8.48 -59.32
CA PHE A 42 -28.23 9.20 -59.09
C PHE A 42 -28.18 9.97 -57.76
N LEU A 43 -29.21 10.74 -57.44
CA LEU A 43 -29.19 11.64 -56.26
C LEU A 43 -29.46 10.89 -54.95
N VAL A 44 -30.51 10.05 -54.93
CA VAL A 44 -30.89 9.28 -53.74
C VAL A 44 -29.76 8.40 -53.20
N PRO A 45 -29.03 7.59 -54.00
CA PRO A 45 -27.94 6.78 -53.46
C PRO A 45 -26.77 7.63 -52.93
N LYS A 46 -26.48 8.80 -53.53
CA LYS A 46 -25.43 9.71 -53.04
C LYS A 46 -25.79 10.28 -51.67
N VAL A 47 -27.03 10.72 -51.49
CA VAL A 47 -27.52 11.22 -50.18
C VAL A 47 -27.52 10.11 -49.14
N ARG A 48 -28.03 8.91 -49.48
CA ARG A 48 -28.02 7.75 -48.56
C ARG A 48 -26.60 7.39 -48.13
N LYS A 49 -25.64 7.36 -49.06
CA LYS A 49 -24.23 7.08 -48.75
C LYS A 49 -23.63 8.11 -47.81
N GLY A 50 -23.91 9.41 -48.02
CA GLY A 50 -23.43 10.47 -47.13
C GLY A 50 -24.03 10.36 -45.71
N MET A 51 -25.32 10.04 -45.64
CA MET A 51 -26.00 9.84 -44.37
C MET A 51 -25.48 8.60 -43.62
N GLU A 52 -25.27 7.49 -44.32
CA GLU A 52 -24.69 6.27 -43.76
C GLU A 52 -23.25 6.49 -43.27
N ALA A 53 -22.42 7.20 -44.04
CA ALA A 53 -21.08 7.56 -43.61
C ALA A 53 -21.10 8.42 -42.33
N ARG A 54 -22.02 9.38 -42.23
CA ARG A 54 -22.18 10.20 -41.02
C ARG A 54 -22.63 9.36 -39.83
N TYR A 55 -23.59 8.46 -40.02
CA TYR A 55 -24.03 7.55 -38.95
C TYR A 55 -22.91 6.61 -38.50
N GLY A 56 -22.13 6.06 -39.43
CA GLY A 56 -20.96 5.25 -39.14
C GLY A 56 -19.95 6.01 -38.28
N MET A 57 -19.53 7.20 -38.72
CA MET A 57 -18.59 8.03 -37.96
C MET A 57 -19.08 8.37 -36.54
N ILE A 58 -20.37 8.68 -36.38
CA ILE A 58 -20.96 8.97 -35.06
C ILE A 58 -20.94 7.72 -34.18
N ARG A 59 -21.34 6.57 -34.74
CA ARG A 59 -21.34 5.29 -34.02
C ARG A 59 -19.93 4.89 -33.59
N ASP A 60 -18.98 4.93 -34.51
CA ASP A 60 -17.58 4.59 -34.25
C ASP A 60 -16.96 5.56 -33.23
N GLY A 61 -17.31 6.84 -33.30
CA GLY A 61 -16.93 7.85 -32.32
C GLY A 61 -17.49 7.55 -30.92
N HIS A 62 -18.75 7.14 -30.81
CA HIS A 62 -19.34 6.73 -29.54
C HIS A 62 -18.72 5.45 -28.99
N GLU A 63 -18.49 4.45 -29.83
CA GLU A 63 -17.90 3.17 -29.44
C GLU A 63 -16.46 3.35 -28.97
N SER A 64 -15.64 4.10 -29.71
CA SER A 64 -14.27 4.41 -29.32
C SER A 64 -14.20 5.24 -28.03
N ALA A 65 -15.08 6.22 -27.84
CA ALA A 65 -15.16 6.99 -26.61
C ALA A 65 -15.56 6.13 -25.41
N GLN A 66 -16.53 5.21 -25.58
CA GLN A 66 -16.93 4.27 -24.54
C GLN A 66 -15.80 3.29 -24.20
N ALA A 67 -15.12 2.73 -25.20
CA ALA A 67 -14.00 1.84 -25.01
C ALA A 67 -12.84 2.54 -24.27
N THR A 68 -12.50 3.76 -24.68
CA THR A 68 -11.46 4.58 -24.02
C THR A 68 -11.85 4.91 -22.58
N ARG A 69 -13.10 5.28 -22.33
CA ARG A 69 -13.60 5.57 -20.98
C ARG A 69 -13.55 4.32 -20.10
N SER A 70 -13.96 3.17 -20.62
CA SER A 70 -13.93 1.90 -19.89
C SER A 70 -12.50 1.47 -19.59
N ALA A 71 -11.57 1.61 -20.53
CA ALA A 71 -10.15 1.33 -20.33
C ALA A 71 -9.56 2.24 -19.24
N ALA A 72 -9.80 3.55 -19.32
CA ALA A 72 -9.34 4.50 -18.30
C ALA A 72 -9.91 4.19 -16.91
N GLN A 73 -11.19 3.81 -16.80
CA GLN A 73 -11.79 3.38 -15.54
C GLN A 73 -11.13 2.11 -14.99
N SER A 74 -10.83 1.15 -15.86
CA SER A 74 -10.10 -0.07 -15.48
C SER A 74 -8.68 0.24 -14.99
N ASP A 75 -7.97 1.13 -15.68
CA ASP A 75 -6.61 1.53 -15.32
C ASP A 75 -6.58 2.25 -13.97
N VAL A 76 -7.55 3.15 -13.72
CA VAL A 76 -7.71 3.81 -12.41
C VAL A 76 -7.99 2.79 -11.32
N ALA A 77 -8.92 1.85 -11.54
CA ALA A 77 -9.23 0.81 -10.56
C ALA A 77 -8.01 -0.07 -10.25
N ALA A 78 -7.25 -0.46 -11.28
CA ALA A 78 -6.02 -1.23 -11.12
C ALA A 78 -4.94 -0.45 -10.34
N TYR A 79 -4.79 0.84 -10.63
CA TYR A 79 -3.86 1.71 -9.93
C TYR A 79 -4.23 1.91 -8.45
N GLU A 80 -5.52 2.13 -8.16
CA GLU A 80 -6.02 2.24 -6.78
C GLU A 80 -5.82 0.93 -6.00
N ALA A 81 -6.09 -0.21 -6.63
CA ALA A 81 -5.83 -1.52 -6.04
C ALA A 81 -4.33 -1.73 -5.74
N ALA A 82 -3.45 -1.36 -6.68
CA ALA A 82 -2.00 -1.45 -6.46
C ALA A 82 -1.53 -0.55 -5.31
N ILE A 83 -2.05 0.68 -5.18
CA ILE A 83 -1.74 1.55 -4.04
C ILE A 83 -2.23 0.93 -2.73
N ALA A 84 -3.44 0.35 -2.71
CA ALA A 84 -3.98 -0.29 -1.51
C ALA A 84 -3.12 -1.49 -1.07
N GLU A 85 -2.69 -2.31 -2.02
CA GLU A 85 -1.79 -3.45 -1.77
C GLU A 85 -0.43 -2.99 -1.23
N VAL A 86 0.21 -1.99 -1.87
CA VAL A 86 1.49 -1.44 -1.40
C VAL A 86 1.37 -0.87 0.01
N ARG A 87 0.26 -0.18 0.34
CA ARG A 87 0.02 0.34 1.70
C ARG A 87 -0.14 -0.79 2.72
N ALA A 88 -0.87 -1.84 2.37
CA ALA A 88 -1.04 -3.01 3.22
C ALA A 88 0.29 -3.74 3.45
N GLU A 89 1.09 -3.91 2.40
CA GLU A 89 2.41 -4.54 2.49
C GLU A 89 3.37 -3.70 3.33
N ALA A 90 3.42 -2.38 3.11
CA ALA A 90 4.24 -1.47 3.91
C ALA A 90 3.87 -1.51 5.39
N ALA A 91 2.57 -1.47 5.72
CA ALA A 91 2.09 -1.62 7.10
C ALA A 91 2.53 -2.97 7.69
N GLY A 92 2.38 -4.06 6.94
CA GLY A 92 2.82 -5.39 7.36
C GLY A 92 4.33 -5.50 7.57
N ARG A 93 5.15 -4.85 6.73
CA ARG A 93 6.61 -4.80 6.89
C ARG A 93 7.02 -4.01 8.13
N VAL A 94 6.38 -2.86 8.39
CA VAL A 94 6.64 -2.06 9.59
C VAL A 94 6.28 -2.83 10.85
N GLU A 95 5.14 -3.52 10.86
CA GLU A 95 4.70 -4.30 12.01
C GLU A 95 5.65 -5.48 12.29
N LYS A 96 6.04 -6.23 11.26
CA LYS A 96 7.06 -7.30 11.38
C LYS A 96 8.39 -6.74 11.91
N ALA A 97 8.84 -5.60 11.40
CA ALA A 97 10.08 -4.97 11.87
C ALA A 97 9.99 -4.57 13.34
N ARG A 98 8.85 -4.02 13.80
CA ARG A 98 8.62 -3.71 15.22
C ARG A 98 8.68 -4.95 16.09
N GLN A 99 7.97 -6.02 15.71
CA GLN A 99 7.97 -7.28 16.45
C GLN A 99 9.37 -7.89 16.56
N THR A 100 10.13 -7.91 15.46
CA THR A 100 11.52 -8.36 15.47
C THR A 100 12.37 -7.51 16.40
N LEU A 101 12.30 -6.17 16.27
CA LEU A 101 13.08 -5.25 17.11
C LEU A 101 12.74 -5.40 18.61
N ASP A 102 11.47 -5.56 18.95
CA ASP A 102 11.05 -5.76 20.34
C ASP A 102 11.60 -7.08 20.89
N SER A 103 11.56 -8.16 20.11
CA SER A 103 12.13 -9.45 20.50
C SER A 103 13.65 -9.38 20.70
N GLU A 104 14.37 -8.73 19.78
CA GLU A 104 15.81 -8.54 19.89
C GLU A 104 16.18 -7.65 21.07
N ARG A 105 15.39 -6.59 21.32
CA ARG A 105 15.59 -5.70 22.46
C ARG A 105 15.43 -6.45 23.76
N GLN A 106 14.38 -7.26 23.91
CA GLN A 106 14.17 -8.10 25.09
C GLN A 106 15.32 -9.08 25.29
N ALA A 107 15.77 -9.76 24.23
CA ALA A 107 16.90 -10.68 24.29
C ALA A 107 18.19 -9.97 24.72
N LYS A 108 18.52 -8.81 24.14
CA LYS A 108 19.71 -8.02 24.53
C LYS A 108 19.64 -7.51 25.96
N VAL A 109 18.47 -7.08 26.43
CA VAL A 109 18.28 -6.66 27.82
C VAL A 109 18.46 -7.84 28.77
N ALA A 110 17.87 -9.00 28.46
CA ALA A 110 18.04 -10.21 29.25
C ALA A 110 19.51 -10.65 29.33
N GLU A 111 20.20 -10.64 28.19
CA GLU A 111 21.63 -10.96 28.12
C GLU A 111 22.49 -9.97 28.92
N ALA A 112 22.22 -8.66 28.80
CA ALA A 112 22.91 -7.64 29.58
C ALA A 112 22.70 -7.83 31.08
N ASN A 113 21.46 -8.10 31.51
CA ASN A 113 21.13 -8.38 32.91
C ASN A 113 21.86 -9.64 33.43
N ALA A 114 21.90 -10.71 32.63
CA ALA A 114 22.64 -11.93 32.98
C ALA A 114 24.14 -11.65 33.13
N ARG A 115 24.75 -10.88 32.22
CA ARG A 115 26.17 -10.47 32.33
C ARG A 115 26.42 -9.61 33.57
N ILE A 116 25.52 -8.68 33.89
CA ILE A 116 25.62 -7.84 35.10
C ILE A 116 25.55 -8.71 36.36
N ALA A 117 24.60 -9.66 36.41
CA ALA A 117 24.45 -10.57 37.54
C ALA A 117 25.72 -11.43 37.75
N ALA A 118 26.27 -11.99 36.66
CA ALA A 118 27.52 -12.75 36.71
C ALA A 118 28.69 -11.90 37.25
N LYS A 119 28.88 -10.69 36.71
CA LYS A 119 29.93 -9.77 37.17
C LYS A 119 29.78 -9.39 38.64
N ARG A 120 28.55 -9.20 39.12
CA ARG A 120 28.29 -8.95 40.55
C ARG A 120 28.68 -10.14 41.41
N ALA A 121 28.28 -11.35 41.03
CA ALA A 121 28.64 -12.56 41.76
C ALA A 121 30.16 -12.78 41.83
N ASP A 122 30.89 -12.49 40.74
CA ASP A 122 32.35 -12.58 40.72
C ASP A 122 33.03 -11.49 41.56
N ALA A 123 32.48 -10.27 41.55
CA ALA A 123 32.95 -9.18 42.41
C ALA A 123 32.72 -9.50 43.89
N ASP A 124 31.56 -10.06 44.26
CA ASP A 124 31.24 -10.47 45.63
C ASP A 124 32.21 -11.56 46.12
N LYS A 125 32.51 -12.58 45.29
CA LYS A 125 33.52 -13.60 45.61
C LYS A 125 34.91 -13.00 45.79
N SER A 126 35.29 -12.06 44.93
CA SER A 126 36.58 -11.38 45.01
C SER A 126 36.68 -10.51 46.28
N LEU A 127 35.60 -9.82 46.64
CA LEU A 127 35.50 -9.05 47.88
C LEU A 127 35.60 -9.94 49.12
N GLU A 128 34.92 -11.08 49.17
CA GLU A 128 35.01 -12.01 50.30
C GLU A 128 36.41 -12.64 50.42
N THR A 129 37.05 -12.94 49.30
CA THR A 129 38.45 -13.39 49.27
C THR A 129 39.39 -12.31 49.79
N ALA A 130 39.26 -11.07 49.31
CA ALA A 130 40.06 -9.94 49.75
C ALA A 130 39.86 -9.62 51.24
N ARG A 131 38.60 -9.69 51.74
CA ARG A 131 38.28 -9.53 53.16
C ARG A 131 38.94 -10.60 54.02
N THR A 132 38.90 -11.85 53.57
CA THR A 132 39.53 -12.97 54.27
C THR A 132 41.06 -12.81 54.31
N ALA A 133 41.68 -12.43 53.20
CA ALA A 133 43.11 -12.14 53.13
C ALA A 133 43.51 -10.98 54.06
N ALA A 134 42.80 -9.85 53.99
CA ALA A 134 43.05 -8.68 54.84
C ALA A 134 42.90 -9.02 56.34
N ARG A 135 41.89 -9.82 56.73
CA ARG A 135 41.75 -10.31 58.10
C ARG A 135 42.95 -11.16 58.53
N GLY A 136 43.45 -12.03 57.65
CA GLY A 136 44.64 -12.84 57.91
C GLY A 136 45.90 -12.00 58.09
N GLU A 137 46.09 -10.97 57.26
CA GLU A 137 47.20 -10.02 57.37
C GLU A 137 47.16 -9.23 58.68
N VAL A 138 45.97 -8.74 59.07
CA VAL A 138 45.78 -8.06 60.36
C VAL A 138 46.08 -9.00 61.53
N ALA A 139 45.58 -10.24 61.51
CA ALA A 139 45.85 -11.21 62.57
C ALA A 139 47.35 -11.53 62.69
N ALA A 140 48.06 -11.66 61.56
CA ALA A 140 49.51 -11.87 61.54
C ALA A 140 50.27 -10.66 62.10
N ALA A 141 49.90 -9.44 61.71
CA ALA A 141 50.51 -8.22 62.21
C ALA A 141 50.29 -8.04 63.72
N VAL A 142 49.06 -8.23 64.21
CA VAL A 142 48.73 -8.19 65.64
C VAL A 142 49.50 -9.27 66.40
N GLY A 143 49.53 -10.51 65.91
CA GLY A 143 50.30 -11.59 66.52
C GLY A 143 51.79 -11.28 66.66
N ASN A 144 52.40 -10.67 65.64
CA ASN A 144 53.80 -10.24 65.69
C ASN A 144 54.02 -9.14 66.75
N VAL A 145 53.13 -8.15 66.83
CA VAL A 145 53.20 -7.07 67.84
C VAL A 145 53.02 -7.62 69.24
N THR A 146 52.01 -8.46 69.47
CA THR A 146 51.72 -9.09 70.78
C THR A 146 52.86 -10.01 71.22
N SER A 147 53.42 -10.83 70.33
CA SER A 147 54.57 -11.69 70.62
C SER A 147 55.78 -10.87 71.08
N ARG A 148 56.08 -9.78 70.36
CA ARG A 148 57.19 -8.89 70.71
C ARG A 148 56.96 -8.17 72.04
N ALA A 149 55.75 -7.69 72.30
CA ALA A 149 55.39 -7.09 73.58
C ALA A 149 55.51 -8.09 74.75
N ALA A 150 55.01 -9.32 74.58
CA ALA A 150 55.10 -10.36 75.60
C ALA A 150 56.55 -10.78 75.86
N GLN A 151 57.40 -10.84 74.83
CA GLN A 151 58.83 -11.11 75.00
C GLN A 151 59.53 -10.02 75.82
N LEU A 152 59.20 -8.74 75.60
CA LEU A 152 59.73 -7.62 76.37
C LEU A 152 59.33 -7.67 77.85
N VAL A 153 58.12 -8.13 78.17
CA VAL A 153 57.61 -8.20 79.54
C VAL A 153 58.09 -9.46 80.28
N LEU A 154 58.07 -10.62 79.62
CA LEU A 154 58.38 -11.92 80.22
C LEU A 154 59.88 -12.26 80.19
N GLY A 155 60.68 -11.50 79.42
CA GLY A 155 62.12 -11.76 79.23
C GLY A 155 62.45 -13.02 78.43
N LYS A 156 61.45 -13.77 77.94
CA LYS A 156 61.60 -14.96 77.10
C LYS A 156 60.57 -15.00 75.98
N SER A 157 60.88 -15.71 74.90
CA SER A 157 59.97 -15.83 73.75
C SER A 157 58.68 -16.56 74.17
N PRO A 158 57.49 -15.98 73.93
CA PRO A 158 56.22 -16.64 74.18
C PRO A 158 55.95 -17.75 73.17
N ASP A 159 55.13 -18.73 73.56
CA ASP A 159 54.71 -19.82 72.67
C ASP A 159 53.81 -19.27 71.55
N ALA A 160 54.19 -19.55 70.29
CA ALA A 160 53.50 -19.02 69.11
C ALA A 160 52.05 -19.52 68.99
N ALA A 161 51.75 -20.75 69.42
CA ALA A 161 50.41 -21.31 69.39
C ALA A 161 49.50 -20.72 70.48
N VAL A 162 50.07 -20.26 71.60
CA VAL A 162 49.33 -19.52 72.63
C VAL A 162 49.00 -18.11 72.15
N VAL A 163 49.98 -17.39 71.59
CA VAL A 163 49.77 -16.04 71.03
C VAL A 163 48.73 -16.07 69.91
N LYS A 164 48.85 -17.02 68.97
CA LYS A 164 47.89 -17.18 67.88
C LYS A 164 46.47 -17.44 68.39
N ARG A 165 46.28 -18.35 69.35
CA ARG A 165 44.96 -18.61 69.94
C ARG A 165 44.37 -17.39 70.65
N ALA A 166 45.18 -16.61 71.36
CA ALA A 166 44.72 -15.39 72.04
C ALA A 166 44.28 -14.30 71.04
N VAL A 167 45.04 -14.10 69.96
CA VAL A 167 44.68 -13.18 68.87
C VAL A 167 43.43 -13.67 68.13
N ASP A 168 43.35 -14.96 67.79
CA ASP A 168 42.18 -15.55 67.13
C ASP A 168 40.91 -15.41 68.01
N ALA A 169 41.02 -15.64 69.32
CA ALA A 169 39.91 -15.48 70.28
C ALA A 169 39.44 -14.02 70.44
N THR A 170 40.36 -13.06 70.43
CA THR A 170 40.02 -11.62 70.56
C THR A 170 39.45 -11.05 69.27
N MET A 171 39.99 -11.43 68.11
CA MET A 171 39.49 -11.02 66.79
C MET A 171 38.11 -11.61 66.48
N SER A 172 37.81 -12.81 66.97
CA SER A 172 36.47 -13.44 66.81
C SER A 172 35.43 -12.93 67.83
N GLY A 173 35.85 -12.55 69.04
CA GLY A 173 34.96 -12.07 70.10
C GLY A 173 34.47 -10.63 69.98
N GLY A 174 35.06 -9.79 69.13
CA GLY A 174 34.71 -8.36 68.99
C GLY A 174 33.48 -8.03 68.14
N HIS A 175 32.66 -9.01 67.75
CA HIS A 175 31.47 -8.83 66.89
C HIS A 175 30.12 -8.86 67.66
N SER A 176 30.11 -8.65 68.97
CA SER A 176 28.89 -8.36 69.75
C SER A 176 28.77 -6.86 70.02
#